data_AF-A0A7D9DE87-F1
#
_entry.id   AF-A0A7D9DE87-F1
#
_cell.length_a   1.000
_cell.length_b   1.000
_cell.length_c   1.000
_cell.angle_alpha   90.00
_cell.angle_beta   90.00
_cell.angle_gamma   90.00
#
_symmetry.space_group_name_H-M   'P 1'
#
loop_
_entity.id
_entity.type
_entity.pdbx_description
1 polymer ?
#
loop_
_entity_poly.entity_id
_entity_poly.type
_entity_poly.pdbx_seq_one_letter_code
_entity_poly.pdbx_strand_id
1 'polypeptide(L)'
;MHFGLRGCKEHRDMCWGDVKLKETVDGEEFLEFNERQTKTRTGSDCRDVRKMAPKMFATDGSERDPVVVYKLYVQKRPQKMKEDDSPFYLAVNNNLKAESLQTKEWFKAGPVGINKLNSLMKSMAQKAGINNRLRNHSGRKTMIQTLSENDIPPTHIAKCLGTRI
;
A
#
# COMPACT_ATOMS: atom_id res chain seq x y z
N MET A 1 -5.79 -5.17 -1.32
CA MET A 1 -4.31 -5.31 -1.19
C MET A 1 -3.70 -4.83 -2.50
N HIS A 2 -3.50 -3.52 -2.66
CA HIS A 2 -3.37 -2.94 -4.01
C HIS A 2 -1.94 -2.96 -4.58
N PHE A 3 -0.89 -2.87 -3.76
CA PHE A 3 0.51 -2.95 -4.23
C PHE A 3 1.09 -4.38 -4.26
N GLY A 4 0.30 -5.40 -3.91
CA GLY A 4 0.73 -6.80 -3.96
C GLY A 4 1.89 -7.14 -3.01
N LEU A 5 1.97 -6.44 -1.89
CA LEU A 5 2.96 -6.66 -0.82
C LEU A 5 2.74 -8.03 -0.16
N ARG A 6 3.84 -8.66 0.25
CA ARG A 6 3.90 -10.01 0.80
C ARG A 6 4.00 -9.99 2.32
N GLY A 7 2.94 -10.45 2.97
CA GLY A 7 2.91 -10.66 4.42
C GLY A 7 2.98 -9.36 5.24
N CYS A 8 2.76 -9.47 6.55
CA CYS A 8 2.70 -8.29 7.42
C CYS A 8 4.04 -7.58 7.59
N LYS A 9 5.16 -8.28 7.37
CA LYS A 9 6.50 -7.70 7.51
C LYS A 9 6.76 -6.61 6.47
N GLU A 10 6.46 -6.86 5.19
CA GLU A 10 6.63 -5.83 4.15
C GLU A 10 5.72 -4.63 4.38
N HIS A 11 4.50 -4.84 4.88
CA HIS A 11 3.65 -3.73 5.30
C HIS A 11 4.23 -2.96 6.50
N ARG A 12 4.83 -3.67 7.46
CA ARG A 12 5.40 -3.05 8.66
C ARG A 12 6.65 -2.24 8.35
N ASP A 13 7.47 -2.73 7.43
CA ASP A 13 8.75 -2.15 7.06
C ASP A 13 8.62 -1.05 6.00
N MET A 14 7.40 -0.83 5.46
CA MET A 14 7.14 0.24 4.52
C MET A 14 7.39 1.62 5.15
N CYS A 15 8.11 2.45 4.41
CA CYS A 15 8.41 3.82 4.75
C CYS A 15 7.54 4.79 3.94
N TRP A 16 7.42 6.02 4.44
CA TRP A 16 6.59 7.06 3.85
C TRP A 16 7.05 7.41 2.43
N GLY A 17 8.37 7.52 2.22
CA GLY A 17 8.98 7.83 0.93
C GLY A 17 8.86 6.71 -0.11
N ASP A 18 8.38 5.52 0.28
CA ASP A 18 8.16 4.41 -0.65
C ASP A 18 6.94 4.64 -1.53
N VAL A 19 5.96 5.42 -1.07
CA VAL A 19 4.76 5.75 -1.83
C VAL A 19 4.81 7.21 -2.23
N LYS A 20 4.83 7.47 -3.54
CA LYS A 20 4.87 8.84 -4.09
C LYS A 20 3.63 9.11 -4.92
N LEU A 21 2.96 10.24 -4.66
CA LEU A 21 1.93 10.78 -5.53
C LEU A 21 2.59 11.41 -6.77
N LYS A 22 2.13 11.05 -7.95
CA LYS A 22 2.62 11.50 -9.25
C LYS A 22 1.44 11.81 -10.17
N GLU A 23 1.74 12.52 -11.25
CA GLU A 23 0.79 12.87 -12.30
C GLU A 23 1.33 12.40 -13.65
N THR A 24 0.44 11.95 -14.53
CA THR A 24 0.77 11.63 -15.92
C THR A 24 0.81 12.91 -16.76
N VAL A 25 1.30 12.80 -18.00
CA VAL A 25 1.29 13.93 -18.94
C VAL A 25 -0.15 14.40 -19.25
N ASP A 26 -1.11 13.48 -19.13
CA ASP A 26 -2.53 13.73 -19.38
C ASP A 26 -3.27 14.31 -18.15
N GLY A 27 -2.56 14.59 -17.05
CA GLY A 27 -3.13 15.14 -15.81
C GLY A 27 -3.74 14.10 -14.86
N GLU A 28 -3.63 12.80 -15.17
CA GLU A 28 -4.15 11.73 -14.30
C GLU A 28 -3.20 11.47 -13.13
N GLU A 29 -3.69 11.64 -11.90
CA GLU A 29 -2.94 11.38 -10.68
C GLU A 29 -2.87 9.88 -10.34
N PHE A 30 -1.72 9.45 -9.81
CA PHE A 30 -1.52 8.08 -9.34
C PHE A 30 -0.50 7.99 -8.21
N LEU A 31 -0.63 6.96 -7.38
CA LEU A 31 0.36 6.58 -6.39
C LEU A 31 1.31 5.54 -6.96
N GLU A 32 2.60 5.76 -6.84
CA GLU A 32 3.65 4.81 -7.24
C GLU A 32 4.37 4.26 -6.00
N PHE A 33 4.45 2.94 -5.90
CA PHE A 33 5.20 2.26 -4.85
C PHE A 33 6.60 1.87 -5.32
N ASN A 34 7.61 2.39 -4.65
CA ASN A 34 9.02 2.12 -4.88
C ASN A 34 9.50 1.10 -3.84
N GLU A 35 9.75 -0.12 -4.27
CA GLU A 35 10.12 -1.23 -3.39
C GLU A 35 11.58 -1.11 -2.94
N ARG A 36 11.81 -0.84 -1.64
CA ARG A 36 13.16 -0.88 -1.06
C ARG A 36 13.68 -2.32 -1.03
N GLN A 37 14.92 -2.52 -1.48
CA GLN A 37 15.62 -3.80 -1.33
C GLN A 37 15.83 -4.07 0.17
N THR A 38 15.13 -5.06 0.74
CA THR A 38 15.32 -5.44 2.15
C THR A 38 16.51 -6.40 2.32
N LYS A 39 17.17 -6.32 3.48
CA LYS A 39 18.49 -6.90 3.82
C LYS A 39 18.69 -8.41 3.58
N THR A 40 17.65 -9.21 3.32
CA THR A 40 17.76 -10.63 2.94
C THR A 40 17.80 -10.86 1.42
N ARG A 41 17.76 -9.80 0.62
CA ARG A 41 18.14 -9.81 -0.80
C ARG A 41 19.59 -9.35 -0.91
N THR A 42 20.53 -10.26 -0.68
CA THR A 42 21.86 -10.13 -1.28
C THR A 42 21.62 -9.94 -2.77
N GLY A 43 21.96 -8.77 -3.32
CA GLY A 43 21.68 -8.34 -4.69
C GLY A 43 22.41 -9.15 -5.77
N SER A 44 22.30 -10.48 -5.71
CA SER A 44 22.86 -11.44 -6.66
C SER A 44 21.80 -11.86 -7.69
N ASP A 45 20.51 -11.73 -7.36
CA ASP A 45 19.41 -12.06 -8.26
C ASP A 45 18.69 -10.79 -8.75
N CYS A 46 19.06 -10.33 -9.95
CA CYS A 46 18.35 -9.27 -10.69
C CYS A 46 16.87 -9.62 -11.00
N ARG A 47 16.43 -10.84 -10.68
CA ARG A 47 15.09 -11.37 -10.92
C ARG A 47 14.08 -10.96 -9.84
N ASP A 48 14.52 -10.49 -8.68
CA ASP A 48 13.65 -10.18 -7.53
C ASP A 48 13.22 -8.72 -7.46
N VAL A 49 13.76 -7.84 -8.31
CA VAL A 49 13.31 -6.45 -8.43
C VAL A 49 12.17 -6.39 -9.44
N ARG A 50 11.03 -5.80 -9.08
CA ARG A 50 9.95 -5.56 -10.05
C ARG A 50 10.50 -4.72 -11.19
N LYS A 51 10.23 -5.12 -12.43
CA LYS A 51 10.65 -4.37 -13.63
C LYS A 51 9.94 -3.02 -13.75
N MET A 52 8.75 -2.90 -13.16
CA MET A 52 8.00 -1.65 -13.07
C MET A 52 7.46 -1.47 -11.66
N ALA A 53 7.52 -0.24 -11.17
CA ALA A 53 6.92 0.15 -9.91
C ALA A 53 5.39 -0.03 -9.98
N PRO A 54 4.76 -0.71 -9.01
CA PRO A 54 3.30 -0.80 -8.92
C PRO A 54 2.66 0.58 -8.82
N LYS A 55 1.54 0.77 -9.53
CA LYS A 55 0.80 2.04 -9.58
C LYS A 55 -0.65 1.87 -9.16
N MET A 56 -1.20 2.86 -8.48
CA MET A 56 -2.64 3.01 -8.22
C MET A 56 -3.12 4.34 -8.79
N PHE A 57 -3.91 4.29 -9.85
CA PHE A 57 -4.47 5.48 -10.48
C PHE A 57 -5.69 5.99 -9.69
N ALA A 58 -5.96 7.29 -9.81
CA ALA A 58 -7.25 7.85 -9.42
C ALA A 58 -8.39 7.10 -10.14
N THR A 59 -9.54 7.10 -9.49
CA THR A 59 -10.77 6.42 -9.91
C THR A 59 -11.90 7.44 -10.03
N ASP A 60 -13.02 7.24 -9.34
CA ASP A 60 -14.20 8.10 -9.39
C ASP A 60 -14.15 9.27 -8.38
N GLY A 61 -13.03 9.46 -7.67
CA GLY A 61 -12.91 10.46 -6.61
C GLY A 61 -13.75 10.15 -5.35
N SER A 62 -14.29 8.93 -5.23
CA SER A 62 -15.06 8.52 -4.06
C SER A 62 -14.20 8.40 -2.79
N GLU A 63 -14.83 8.11 -1.65
CA GLU A 63 -14.13 7.79 -0.40
C GLU A 63 -13.23 6.54 -0.49
N ARG A 64 -13.37 5.74 -1.56
CA ARG A 64 -12.55 4.55 -1.82
C ARG A 64 -11.44 4.81 -2.83
N ASP A 65 -11.43 6.00 -3.42
CA ASP A 65 -10.42 6.40 -4.38
C ASP A 65 -9.04 6.42 -3.71
N PRO A 66 -8.04 5.70 -4.26
CA PRO A 66 -6.74 5.57 -3.60
C PRO A 66 -6.00 6.91 -3.48
N VAL A 67 -6.16 7.82 -4.44
CA VAL A 67 -5.52 9.14 -4.42
C VAL A 67 -6.21 10.04 -3.40
N VAL A 68 -7.55 10.05 -3.36
CA VAL A 68 -8.31 10.81 -2.36
C VAL A 68 -7.98 10.34 -0.94
N VAL A 69 -7.99 9.02 -0.72
CA VAL A 69 -7.65 8.41 0.59
C VAL A 69 -6.22 8.77 0.99
N TYR A 70 -5.27 8.73 0.04
CA TYR A 70 -3.88 9.10 0.33
C TYR A 70 -3.75 10.59 0.66
N LYS A 71 -4.39 11.50 -0.08
CA LYS A 71 -4.38 12.94 0.22
C LYS A 71 -4.94 13.23 1.61
N LEU A 72 -6.05 12.57 1.98
CA LEU A 72 -6.59 12.67 3.35
C LEU A 72 -5.60 12.12 4.37
N TYR A 73 -4.91 11.02 4.06
CA TYR A 73 -3.88 10.46 4.93
C TYR A 73 -2.74 11.45 5.15
N VAL A 74 -2.23 12.11 4.10
CA VAL A 74 -1.22 13.19 4.18
C VAL A 74 -1.68 14.32 5.10
N GLN A 75 -2.93 14.76 4.95
CA GLN A 75 -3.50 15.87 5.74
C GLN A 75 -3.58 15.53 7.23
N LYS A 76 -3.98 14.30 7.56
CA LYS A 76 -4.20 13.86 8.95
C LYS A 76 -2.92 13.30 9.60
N ARG A 77 -1.85 13.13 8.84
CA ARG A 77 -0.55 12.63 9.28
C ARG A 77 0.25 13.72 10.00
N PRO A 78 0.86 13.41 11.16
CA PRO A 78 1.70 14.36 11.86
C PRO A 78 2.85 14.88 11.00
N GLN A 79 3.16 16.16 11.12
CA GLN A 79 4.20 16.79 10.29
C GLN A 79 5.56 16.07 10.44
N LYS A 80 5.93 15.71 11.67
CA LYS A 80 7.16 14.95 11.98
C LYS A 80 7.22 13.52 11.44
N MET A 81 6.14 13.01 10.85
CA MET A 81 6.10 11.68 10.25
C MET A 81 6.05 11.73 8.72
N LYS A 82 6.27 12.90 8.10
CA LYS A 82 6.29 13.06 6.64
C LYS A 82 7.70 12.92 6.03
N GLU A 83 8.69 12.59 6.84
CA GLU A 83 10.05 12.27 6.36
C GLU A 83 10.06 10.93 5.62
N ASP A 84 10.91 10.80 4.60
CA ASP A 84 10.96 9.63 3.72
C ASP A 84 11.15 8.31 4.49
N ASP A 85 11.91 8.31 5.58
CA ASP A 85 12.17 7.12 6.41
C ASP A 85 11.12 6.86 7.50
N SER A 86 10.15 7.75 7.65
CA SER A 86 9.06 7.58 8.62
C SER A 86 8.22 6.33 8.29
N PRO A 87 7.75 5.56 9.28
CA PRO A 87 6.88 4.41 9.04
C PRO A 87 5.62 4.77 8.27
N PHE A 88 5.28 4.04 7.20
CA PHE A 88 4.11 4.34 6.41
C PHE A 88 2.82 4.19 7.20
N TYR A 89 2.62 3.10 7.95
CA TYR A 89 1.44 2.90 8.78
C TYR A 89 1.66 3.42 10.21
N LEU A 90 0.87 4.43 10.59
CA LEU A 90 0.95 5.03 11.92
C LEU A 90 -0.11 4.49 12.88
N ALA A 91 0.20 4.53 14.17
CA ALA A 91 -0.77 4.20 15.21
C ALA A 91 -1.89 5.25 15.26
N VAL A 92 -3.14 4.80 15.41
CA VAL A 92 -4.30 5.69 15.56
C VAL A 92 -4.25 6.41 16.91
N ASN A 93 -4.62 7.69 16.91
CA ASN A 93 -4.80 8.45 18.13
C ASN A 93 -6.20 8.23 18.71
N ASN A 94 -6.33 7.32 19.67
CA ASN A 94 -7.62 6.99 20.30
C ASN A 94 -8.16 8.11 21.21
N ASN A 95 -7.37 9.15 21.49
CA ASN A 95 -7.79 10.27 22.35
C ASN A 95 -8.36 11.45 21.54
N LEU A 96 -8.75 11.21 20.28
CA LEU A 96 -9.44 12.20 19.47
C LEU A 96 -10.88 12.34 19.95
N LYS A 97 -11.19 13.48 20.55
CA LYS A 97 -12.58 13.89 20.73
C LYS A 97 -13.18 14.24 19.36
N ALA A 98 -14.48 14.01 19.17
CA ALA A 98 -15.16 14.26 17.88
C ALA A 98 -14.95 15.69 17.36
N GLU A 99 -14.96 16.66 18.27
CA GLU A 99 -14.66 18.09 18.05
C GLU A 99 -13.24 18.38 17.52
N SER A 100 -12.29 17.45 17.72
CA SER A 100 -10.90 17.58 17.26
C SER A 100 -10.62 16.92 15.91
N LEU A 101 -11.60 16.22 15.30
CA LEU A 101 -11.37 15.48 14.05
C LEU A 101 -11.07 16.40 12.86
N GLN A 102 -11.49 17.66 12.92
CA GLN A 102 -11.24 18.65 11.87
C GLN A 102 -9.83 19.27 11.96
N THR A 103 -9.35 19.57 13.16
CA THR A 103 -8.11 20.34 13.40
C THR A 103 -6.92 19.51 13.89
N LYS A 104 -7.12 18.28 14.37
CA LYS A 104 -6.08 17.48 15.02
C LYS A 104 -5.60 16.32 14.16
N GLU A 105 -4.31 16.00 14.32
CA GLU A 105 -3.66 14.83 13.72
C GLU A 105 -4.37 13.54 14.16
N TRP A 106 -4.83 12.73 13.20
CA TRP A 106 -5.54 11.48 13.52
C TRP A 106 -4.61 10.38 14.02
N PHE A 107 -3.32 10.52 13.72
CA PHE A 107 -2.31 9.52 14.00
C PHE A 107 -1.32 9.99 15.05
N LYS A 108 -0.79 9.03 15.80
CA LYS A 108 0.35 9.26 16.68
C LYS A 108 1.63 9.24 15.86
N ALA A 109 2.66 9.90 16.37
CA ALA A 109 3.99 9.86 15.79
C ALA A 109 4.74 8.57 16.17
N GLY A 110 4.29 7.46 15.59
CA GLY A 110 4.90 6.16 15.78
C GLY A 110 4.23 5.10 14.93
N PRO A 111 4.96 4.00 14.63
CA PRO A 111 4.43 2.92 13.81
C PRO A 111 3.25 2.22 14.49
N VAL A 112 2.28 1.77 13.69
CA VAL A 112 1.21 0.89 14.18
C VAL A 112 1.80 -0.40 14.76
N GLY A 113 1.32 -0.87 15.92
CA GLY A 113 1.79 -2.11 16.53
C GLY A 113 1.62 -3.33 15.61
N ILE A 114 2.60 -4.24 15.61
CA ILE A 114 2.64 -5.37 14.65
C ILE A 114 1.42 -6.28 14.75
N ASN A 115 0.91 -6.52 15.97
CA ASN A 115 -0.30 -7.32 16.19
C ASN A 115 -1.56 -6.63 15.64
N LYS A 116 -1.64 -5.30 15.78
CA LYS A 116 -2.75 -4.51 15.24
C LYS A 116 -2.71 -4.48 13.72
N LEU A 117 -1.52 -4.31 13.13
CA LEU A 117 -1.34 -4.37 11.69
C LEU A 117 -1.71 -5.76 11.15
N ASN A 118 -1.21 -6.83 11.76
CA ASN A 118 -1.59 -8.21 11.42
C ASN A 118 -3.11 -8.42 11.43
N SER A 119 -3.79 -7.95 12.47
CA SER A 119 -5.25 -8.03 12.58
C SER A 119 -5.95 -7.25 11.46
N LEU A 120 -5.51 -6.01 11.19
CA LEU A 120 -6.05 -5.18 10.11
C LEU A 120 -5.88 -5.85 8.74
N MET A 121 -4.69 -6.39 8.46
CA MET A 121 -4.40 -7.10 7.21
C MET A 121 -5.30 -8.32 7.03
N LYS A 122 -5.52 -9.09 8.10
CA LYS A 122 -6.46 -10.25 8.09
C LYS A 122 -7.88 -9.80 7.78
N SER A 123 -8.36 -8.75 8.44
CA SER A 123 -9.71 -8.21 8.18
C SER A 123 -9.86 -7.68 6.76
N MET A 124 -8.84 -7.01 6.21
CA MET A 124 -8.85 -6.55 4.82
C MET A 124 -8.88 -7.71 3.83
N ALA A 125 -8.10 -8.78 4.07
CA ALA A 125 -8.13 -9.98 3.23
C ALA A 125 -9.51 -10.66 3.25
N GLN A 126 -10.11 -10.80 4.43
CA GLN A 126 -11.47 -11.37 4.58
C GLN A 126 -12.52 -10.53 3.84
N LYS A 127 -12.52 -9.20 4.02
CA LYS A 127 -13.46 -8.30 3.34
C LYS A 127 -13.28 -8.30 1.82
N ALA A 128 -12.07 -8.57 1.34
CA ALA A 128 -11.78 -8.73 -0.08
C ALA A 128 -12.14 -10.13 -0.63
N GLY A 129 -12.77 -11.00 0.17
CA GLY A 129 -13.12 -12.37 -0.25
C GLY A 129 -11.91 -13.30 -0.39
N ILE A 130 -10.72 -12.89 0.08
CA ILE A 130 -9.49 -13.68 -0.02
C ILE A 130 -9.51 -14.72 1.09
N ASN A 131 -10.27 -15.79 0.87
CA ASN A 131 -10.45 -16.90 1.78
C ASN A 131 -9.41 -18.00 1.51
N ASN A 132 -8.16 -17.77 1.92
CA ASN A 132 -7.23 -18.89 2.07
C ASN A 132 -6.14 -18.59 3.10
N ARG A 133 -5.58 -19.66 3.66
CA ARG A 133 -4.39 -19.67 4.52
C ARG A 133 -3.22 -19.06 3.75
N LEU A 134 -3.15 -17.73 3.70
CA LEU A 134 -2.10 -16.94 3.06
C LEU A 134 -0.77 -17.30 3.73
N ARG A 135 -0.10 -18.35 3.24
CA ARG A 135 1.33 -18.51 3.44
C ARG A 135 1.96 -17.26 2.85
N ASN A 136 2.85 -16.63 3.62
CA ASN A 136 3.49 -15.34 3.33
C ASN A 136 4.06 -15.18 1.89
N HIS A 137 4.18 -16.26 1.13
CA HIS A 137 4.68 -16.31 -0.24
C HIS A 137 3.64 -16.06 -1.36
N SER A 138 2.32 -16.10 -1.11
CA SER A 138 1.33 -16.18 -2.21
C SER A 138 0.54 -14.91 -2.53
N GLY A 139 0.67 -13.80 -1.79
CA GLY A 139 -0.18 -12.61 -2.01
C GLY A 139 -0.18 -12.09 -3.47
N ARG A 140 1.01 -11.98 -4.07
CA ARG A 140 1.18 -11.59 -5.48
C ARG A 140 0.63 -12.62 -6.46
N LYS A 141 0.91 -13.91 -6.23
CA LYS A 141 0.42 -15.00 -7.09
C LYS A 141 -1.10 -15.06 -7.09
N THR A 142 -1.70 -14.97 -5.91
CA THR A 142 -3.16 -14.94 -5.72
C THR A 142 -3.78 -13.74 -6.42
N MET A 143 -3.19 -12.55 -6.29
CA MET A 143 -3.69 -11.36 -6.98
C MET A 143 -3.62 -11.47 -8.51
N ILE A 144 -2.50 -11.95 -9.07
CA ILE A 144 -2.37 -12.19 -10.52
C ILE A 144 -3.40 -13.21 -10.98
N GLN A 145 -3.55 -14.30 -10.23
CA GLN A 145 -4.52 -15.36 -10.51
C GLN A 145 -5.95 -14.81 -10.50
N THR A 146 -6.36 -14.08 -9.45
CA THR A 146 -7.70 -13.49 -9.37
C THR A 146 -7.96 -12.49 -10.50
N LEU A 147 -7.00 -11.63 -10.85
CA LEU A 147 -7.19 -10.67 -11.95
C LEU A 147 -7.30 -11.39 -13.30
N SER A 148 -6.56 -12.49 -13.49
CA SER A 148 -6.67 -13.34 -14.68
C SER A 148 -7.99 -14.10 -14.75
N GLU A 149 -8.54 -14.53 -13.60
CA GLU A 149 -9.84 -15.22 -13.49
C GLU A 149 -11.03 -14.28 -13.70
N ASN A 150 -10.82 -12.96 -13.63
CA ASN A 150 -11.83 -11.92 -13.89
C ASN A 150 -11.69 -11.28 -15.29
N ASP A 151 -11.09 -11.98 -16.25
CA ASP A 151 -10.91 -11.57 -17.65
C ASP A 151 -10.19 -10.21 -17.85
N ILE A 152 -9.41 -9.76 -16.87
CA ILE A 152 -8.61 -8.54 -17.05
C ILE A 152 -7.42 -8.86 -17.97
N PRO A 153 -7.23 -8.11 -19.07
CA PRO A 153 -6.14 -8.36 -20.00
C PRO A 153 -4.79 -8.44 -19.29
N PRO A 154 -3.95 -9.45 -19.59
CA PRO A 154 -2.66 -9.62 -18.97
C PRO A 154 -1.78 -8.36 -19.04
N THR A 155 -1.92 -7.55 -20.09
CA THR A 155 -1.24 -6.24 -20.26
C THR A 155 -1.61 -5.22 -19.19
N HIS A 156 -2.87 -5.15 -18.78
CA HIS A 156 -3.33 -4.29 -17.69
C HIS A 156 -2.82 -4.82 -16.33
N ILE A 157 -2.82 -6.14 -16.14
CA ILE A 157 -2.25 -6.78 -14.95
C ILE A 157 -0.74 -6.48 -14.85
N ALA A 158 -0.01 -6.57 -15.97
CA ALA A 158 1.41 -6.25 -16.06
C ALA A 158 1.69 -4.76 -15.77
N LYS A 159 0.85 -3.84 -16.25
CA LYS A 159 0.95 -2.40 -15.96
C LYS A 159 0.70 -2.09 -14.48
N CYS A 160 -0.28 -2.74 -13.85
CA CYS A 160 -0.61 -2.52 -12.44
C CYS A 160 0.40 -3.19 -11.48
N LEU A 161 0.94 -4.37 -11.84
CA LEU A 161 1.72 -5.22 -10.93
C LEU A 161 3.20 -5.37 -11.29
N GLY A 162 3.62 -4.90 -12.47
CA GLY A 162 4.99 -4.94 -12.96
C GLY A 162 5.51 -6.35 -13.26
N THR A 163 4.66 -7.28 -13.72
CA THR A 163 5.03 -8.65 -14.15
C THR A 163 5.28 -8.75 -15.66
N ARG A 164 6.15 -9.68 -16.09
CA ARG A 164 6.18 -10.18 -17.48
C ARG A 164 5.14 -11.31 -17.59
N ILE A 165 4.37 -11.33 -18.67
CA ILE A 165 3.54 -12.48 -19.07
C ILE A 165 4.39 -13.34 -20.00
#